data_AF-A0A3C0V563-F1
#
_entry.id   AF-A0A3C0V563-F1
#
_cell.length_a   1.000
_cell.length_b   1.000
_cell.length_c   1.000
_cell.angle_alpha   90.00
_cell.angle_beta   90.00
_cell.angle_gamma   90.00
#
_symmetry.space_group_name_H-M   'P 1'
#
loop_
_entity.id
_entity.type
_entity.pdbx_description
1 polymer ?
#
loop_
_entity_poly.entity_id
_entity_poly.type
_entity_poly.pdbx_seq_one_letter_code
_entity_poly.pdbx_strand_id
1 'polypeptide(L)'
;MEGLDAHDSPAAPSNLGAKIITSQTYPCGIINQMELFREIRAFYIKLPYSYKAVDQEIVDDLWKMSVELPVNAIDITITDEVLIHSEIEFSLSNWNEAITYLRSALNALGAKSGYLIVRKVTALSGSLKTEIEGYKVTKRGVYNSGLPESADFILDVMRFSGRNKRLQQIDAMEKLFRFIEEKEKDTDTAEGG
;
A
#
# COMPACT_ATOMS: atom_id res chain seq x y z
N MET A 1 -50.56 56.57 46.16
CA MET A 1 -50.91 55.55 47.17
C MET A 1 -50.22 54.28 46.72
N GLU A 2 -48.93 54.11 47.03
CA GLU A 2 -48.35 53.66 48.32
C GLU A 2 -48.85 52.29 48.78
N GLY A 3 -47.89 51.34 48.80
CA GLY A 3 -47.76 50.18 49.71
C GLY A 3 -48.63 48.96 49.41
N LEU A 4 -48.27 47.73 49.77
CA LEU A 4 -47.08 47.16 50.43
C LEU A 4 -47.30 45.62 50.42
N ASP A 5 -46.24 44.89 50.05
CA ASP A 5 -45.76 43.57 50.49
C ASP A 5 -46.65 42.38 50.94
N ALA A 6 -46.23 41.24 50.38
CA ALA A 6 -45.93 39.92 50.98
C ALA A 6 -47.05 38.99 51.52
N HIS A 7 -47.12 37.76 50.98
CA HIS A 7 -46.51 36.55 51.61
C HIS A 7 -46.82 35.24 50.85
N ASP A 8 -45.77 34.41 50.76
CA ASP A 8 -45.66 32.94 50.82
C ASP A 8 -46.60 31.94 50.09
N SER A 9 -45.93 31.14 49.25
CA SER A 9 -46.14 29.76 48.74
C SER A 9 -46.61 28.69 49.76
N PRO A 10 -46.75 27.37 49.43
CA PRO A 10 -46.90 26.64 48.14
C PRO A 10 -48.00 25.54 48.14
N ALA A 11 -48.33 24.94 46.98
CA ALA A 11 -48.76 23.54 46.91
C ALA A 11 -48.46 22.90 45.54
N ALA A 12 -47.96 21.67 45.58
CA ALA A 12 -47.30 20.90 44.53
C ALA A 12 -48.17 20.46 43.34
N PRO A 13 -47.57 20.07 42.19
CA PRO A 13 -48.19 19.15 41.26
C PRO A 13 -47.65 17.73 41.42
N SER A 14 -48.60 16.81 41.57
CA SER A 14 -48.45 15.36 41.61
C SER A 14 -48.13 14.76 40.24
N ASN A 15 -47.05 13.96 40.25
CA ASN A 15 -46.75 12.73 39.51
C ASN A 15 -47.50 12.31 38.22
N LEU A 16 -46.63 11.91 37.28
CA LEU A 16 -46.70 10.73 36.39
C LEU A 16 -47.83 10.65 35.36
N GLY A 17 -47.50 11.10 34.15
CA GLY A 17 -48.03 10.56 32.89
C GLY A 17 -46.87 10.18 31.98
N ALA A 18 -46.34 8.97 32.14
CA ALA A 18 -45.36 8.40 31.24
C ALA A 18 -45.97 8.22 29.83
N LYS A 19 -45.50 9.01 28.86
CA LYS A 19 -45.71 8.74 27.43
C LYS A 19 -44.37 8.40 26.78
N ILE A 20 -44.18 7.09 26.70
CA ILE A 20 -43.47 6.32 25.65
C ILE A 20 -42.73 7.20 24.66
N ILE A 21 -41.41 7.34 24.87
CA ILE A 21 -40.49 7.75 23.81
C ILE A 21 -40.38 6.52 22.88
N THR A 22 -41.01 6.61 21.71
CA THR A 22 -40.79 5.68 20.62
C THR A 22 -39.30 5.62 20.32
N SER A 23 -38.69 4.47 20.59
CA SER A 23 -37.30 4.17 20.29
C SER A 23 -37.05 4.40 18.79
N GLN A 24 -36.40 5.50 18.44
CA GLN A 24 -35.76 5.61 17.14
C GLN A 24 -34.65 4.58 17.12
N THR A 25 -34.87 3.55 16.29
CA THR A 25 -33.87 2.63 15.81
C THR A 25 -32.74 3.40 15.15
N TYR A 26 -31.58 3.42 15.80
CA TYR A 26 -30.31 3.47 15.08
C TYR A 26 -29.62 2.14 15.35
N PRO A 27 -29.57 1.20 14.38
CA PRO A 27 -28.47 0.27 14.39
C PRO A 27 -27.24 1.11 14.05
N CYS A 28 -26.62 1.71 15.08
CA CYS A 28 -25.24 2.13 15.00
C CYS A 28 -24.42 0.84 14.92
N GLY A 29 -24.41 0.25 13.72
CA GLY A 29 -23.49 -0.80 13.37
C GLY A 29 -22.11 -0.15 13.42
N ILE A 30 -21.46 -0.23 14.58
CA ILE A 30 -20.01 -0.16 14.64
C ILE A 30 -19.57 -1.27 13.69
N ILE A 31 -19.22 -0.91 12.46
CA ILE A 31 -18.52 -1.81 11.57
C ILE A 31 -17.21 -2.05 12.29
N ASN A 32 -17.11 -3.17 13.02
CA ASN A 32 -15.87 -3.61 13.66
C ASN A 32 -14.85 -3.86 12.56
N GLN A 33 -14.16 -2.81 12.15
CA GLN A 33 -13.02 -2.85 11.26
C GLN A 33 -11.82 -3.28 12.09
N MET A 34 -11.39 -4.51 11.91
CA MET A 34 -10.17 -5.01 12.53
C MET A 34 -9.07 -5.06 11.48
N GLU A 35 -7.98 -4.32 11.68
CA GLU A 35 -6.78 -4.49 10.86
C GLU A 35 -6.17 -5.85 11.18
N LEU A 36 -6.10 -6.72 10.18
CA LEU A 36 -5.53 -8.05 10.32
C LEU A 36 -4.03 -8.04 10.07
N PHE A 37 -3.60 -7.20 9.13
CA PHE A 37 -2.25 -7.24 8.62
C PHE A 37 -1.88 -5.98 7.84
N ARG A 38 -0.63 -5.56 7.97
CA ARG A 38 -0.05 -4.45 7.23
C ARG A 38 1.39 -4.77 6.86
N GLU A 39 1.76 -4.50 5.62
CA GLU A 39 3.09 -4.81 5.06
C GLU A 39 3.55 -3.73 4.08
N ILE A 40 4.85 -3.45 4.07
CA ILE A 40 5.48 -2.67 3.01
C ILE A 40 5.75 -3.63 1.86
N ARG A 41 5.20 -3.29 0.69
CA ARG A 41 5.13 -4.16 -0.47
C ARG A 41 6.09 -3.83 -1.59
N ALA A 42 6.35 -2.55 -1.74
CA ALA A 42 7.18 -2.10 -2.84
C ALA A 42 7.78 -0.74 -2.55
N PHE A 43 8.90 -0.50 -3.21
CA PHE A 43 9.47 0.82 -3.39
C PHE A 43 9.42 1.18 -4.87
N TYR A 44 8.98 2.39 -5.17
CA TYR A 44 8.83 2.87 -6.52
C TYR A 44 9.59 4.17 -6.72
N ILE A 45 10.36 4.24 -7.78
CA ILE A 45 11.17 5.41 -8.10
C ILE A 45 10.98 5.71 -9.58
N LYS A 46 10.44 6.90 -9.87
CA LYS A 46 10.43 7.44 -11.22
C LYS A 46 11.73 8.18 -11.45
N LEU A 47 12.53 7.72 -12.41
CA LEU A 47 13.77 8.38 -12.78
C LEU A 47 13.46 9.60 -13.66
N PRO A 48 14.32 10.63 -13.65
CA PRO A 48 14.16 11.76 -14.54
C PRO A 48 14.41 11.36 -16.01
N TYR A 49 13.66 11.91 -16.96
CA TYR A 49 13.80 11.69 -18.42
C TYR A 49 15.22 11.89 -19.01
N SER A 50 16.14 12.50 -18.23
CA SER A 50 17.53 12.73 -18.61
C SER A 50 18.48 11.66 -18.09
N TYR A 51 17.99 10.58 -17.47
CA TYR A 51 18.83 9.55 -16.91
C TYR A 51 19.43 8.68 -18.03
N LYS A 52 20.73 8.41 -17.93
CA LYS A 52 21.36 7.36 -18.76
C LYS A 52 20.78 6.02 -18.31
N ALA A 53 20.65 5.06 -19.22
CA ALA A 53 20.19 3.71 -18.90
C ALA A 53 20.83 3.23 -17.58
N VAL A 54 20.00 2.72 -16.67
CA VAL A 54 20.50 2.17 -15.40
C VAL A 54 21.44 1.02 -15.74
N ASP A 55 22.70 1.15 -15.37
CA ASP A 55 23.71 0.12 -15.63
C ASP A 55 23.63 -0.99 -14.57
N GLN A 56 24.32 -2.10 -14.86
CA GLN A 56 24.34 -3.26 -13.97
C GLN A 56 24.97 -2.92 -12.61
N GLU A 57 25.91 -1.98 -12.56
CA GLU A 57 26.57 -1.56 -11.31
C GLU A 57 25.57 -0.93 -10.34
N ILE A 58 24.67 -0.06 -10.82
CA ILE A 58 23.59 0.51 -10.00
C ILE A 58 22.64 -0.58 -9.51
N VAL A 59 22.31 -1.58 -10.34
CA VAL A 59 21.44 -2.70 -9.94
C VAL A 59 22.08 -3.52 -8.83
N ASP A 60 23.37 -3.83 -8.96
CA ASP A 60 24.13 -4.58 -7.96
C ASP A 60 24.22 -3.81 -6.63
N ASP A 61 24.39 -2.49 -6.69
CA ASP A 61 24.38 -1.61 -5.53
C ASP A 61 23.00 -1.59 -4.83
N LEU A 62 21.90 -1.57 -5.59
CA LEU A 62 20.54 -1.68 -5.04
C LEU A 62 20.33 -3.01 -4.30
N TRP A 63 20.83 -4.11 -4.86
CA TRP A 63 20.80 -5.42 -4.20
C TRP A 63 21.65 -5.44 -2.93
N LYS A 64 22.86 -4.90 -2.97
CA LYS A 64 23.75 -4.82 -1.82
C LYS A 64 23.14 -4.00 -0.68
N MET A 65 22.50 -2.89 -1.00
CA MET A 65 21.77 -2.06 -0.01
C MET A 65 20.56 -2.78 0.58
N SER A 66 20.00 -3.76 -0.14
CA SER A 66 18.80 -4.49 0.29
C SER A 66 19.07 -5.71 1.16
N VAL A 67 20.34 -6.04 1.47
CA VAL A 67 20.70 -7.33 2.10
C VAL A 67 20.03 -7.57 3.47
N GLU A 68 19.67 -6.50 4.17
CA GLU A 68 18.99 -6.54 5.47
C GLU A 68 17.46 -6.45 5.35
N LEU A 69 16.93 -6.33 4.13
CA LEU A 69 15.50 -6.24 3.85
C LEU A 69 15.03 -7.46 3.04
N PRO A 70 13.81 -7.97 3.29
CA PRO A 70 13.19 -9.00 2.46
C PRO A 70 12.74 -8.42 1.10
N VAL A 71 13.72 -8.08 0.25
CA VAL A 71 13.52 -7.69 -1.15
C VAL A 71 13.52 -8.93 -2.02
N ASN A 72 12.48 -9.07 -2.84
CA ASN A 72 12.22 -10.24 -3.66
C ASN A 72 12.63 -10.05 -5.12
N ALA A 73 12.50 -8.82 -5.63
CA ALA A 73 12.81 -8.49 -7.01
C ALA A 73 13.09 -7.00 -7.16
N ILE A 74 13.90 -6.66 -8.18
CA ILE A 74 14.17 -5.30 -8.62
C ILE A 74 13.92 -5.27 -10.12
N ASP A 75 12.86 -4.58 -10.53
CA ASP A 75 12.46 -4.42 -11.92
C ASP A 75 12.74 -2.99 -12.36
N ILE A 76 13.41 -2.84 -13.50
CA ILE A 76 13.69 -1.55 -14.11
C ILE A 76 13.04 -1.53 -15.48
N THR A 77 12.01 -0.69 -15.62
CA THR A 77 11.23 -0.59 -16.85
C THR A 77 11.94 0.27 -17.89
N ILE A 78 11.60 0.05 -19.16
CA ILE A 78 12.09 0.83 -20.31
C ILE A 78 11.63 2.31 -20.20
N THR A 79 10.59 2.58 -19.42
CA THR A 79 10.06 3.92 -19.15
C THR A 79 10.76 4.65 -18.00
N ASP A 80 11.96 4.20 -17.62
CA ASP A 80 12.79 4.76 -16.56
C ASP A 80 12.10 4.74 -15.19
N GLU A 81 11.34 3.68 -14.90
CA GLU A 81 10.72 3.44 -13.59
C GLU A 81 11.37 2.24 -12.92
N VAL A 82 11.78 2.40 -11.66
CA VAL A 82 12.37 1.33 -10.84
C VAL A 82 11.32 0.88 -9.81
N LEU A 83 11.11 -0.43 -9.78
CA LEU A 83 10.19 -1.10 -8.88
C LEU A 83 10.94 -2.16 -8.07
N ILE A 84 10.95 -2.01 -6.75
CA ILE A 84 11.63 -2.92 -5.83
C ILE A 84 10.56 -3.60 -5.01
N HIS A 85 10.36 -4.89 -5.23
CA HIS A 85 9.34 -5.69 -4.55
C HIS A 85 9.84 -6.21 -3.22
N SER A 86 9.01 -6.11 -2.18
CA SER A 86 9.34 -6.56 -0.83
C SER A 86 8.15 -7.14 -0.08
N GLU A 87 8.45 -7.88 0.99
CA GLU A 87 7.47 -8.45 1.91
C GLU A 87 7.86 -8.13 3.35
N ILE A 88 7.89 -6.85 3.69
CA ILE A 88 8.31 -6.37 5.01
C ILE A 88 7.06 -6.20 5.88
N GLU A 89 6.99 -6.93 6.99
CA GLU A 89 5.94 -6.71 7.99
C GLU A 89 5.99 -5.27 8.53
N PHE A 90 4.85 -4.62 8.68
CA PHE A 90 4.82 -3.25 9.16
C PHE A 90 5.09 -3.19 10.67
N SER A 91 6.21 -2.55 11.02
CA SER A 91 6.54 -2.13 12.38
C SER A 91 7.20 -0.76 12.34
N LEU A 92 7.32 -0.06 13.47
CA LEU A 92 8.00 1.25 13.48
C LEU A 92 9.48 1.14 13.10
N SER A 93 10.16 0.04 13.47
CA SER A 93 11.56 -0.21 13.07
C SER A 93 11.67 -0.40 11.57
N ASN A 94 10.89 -1.35 11.04
CA ASN A 94 10.88 -1.71 9.63
C ASN A 94 10.46 -0.52 8.76
N TRP A 95 9.56 0.32 9.24
CA TRP A 95 9.18 1.57 8.58
C TRP A 95 10.38 2.53 8.42
N ASN A 96 11.15 2.74 9.49
CA ASN A 96 12.31 3.62 9.46
C ASN A 96 13.44 3.05 8.60
N GLU A 97 13.67 1.73 8.65
CA GLU A 97 14.63 1.03 7.80
C GLU A 97 14.24 1.14 6.33
N ALA A 98 12.98 0.89 6.00
CA ALA A 98 12.44 1.01 4.65
C ALA A 98 12.56 2.45 4.09
N ILE A 99 12.30 3.47 4.91
CA ILE A 99 12.53 4.87 4.51
C ILE A 99 14.01 5.14 4.26
N THR A 100 14.89 4.61 5.10
CA THR A 100 16.34 4.80 4.98
C THR A 100 16.85 4.14 3.71
N TYR A 101 16.43 2.90 3.45
CA TYR A 101 16.70 2.19 2.21
C TYR A 101 16.24 2.96 0.98
N LEU A 102 14.98 3.41 0.96
CA LEU A 102 14.45 4.18 -0.17
C LEU A 102 15.25 5.47 -0.40
N ARG A 103 15.67 6.17 0.66
CA ARG A 103 16.53 7.36 0.52
C ARG A 103 17.90 7.04 -0.07
N SER A 104 18.50 5.93 0.32
CA SER A 104 19.77 5.47 -0.25
C SER A 104 19.62 5.10 -1.72
N ALA A 105 18.57 4.35 -2.07
CA ALA A 105 18.24 4.02 -3.45
C ALA A 105 17.99 5.28 -4.30
N LEU A 106 17.26 6.26 -3.78
CA LEU A 106 17.04 7.55 -4.45
C LEU A 106 18.36 8.30 -4.72
N ASN A 107 19.31 8.26 -3.78
CA ASN A 107 20.60 8.90 -3.98
C ASN A 107 21.44 8.19 -5.04
N ALA A 108 21.49 6.85 -5.03
CA ALA A 108 22.18 6.05 -6.05
C ALA A 108 21.60 6.31 -7.45
N LEU A 109 20.27 6.35 -7.54
CA LEU A 109 19.53 6.59 -8.78
C LEU A 109 19.40 8.08 -9.15
N GLY A 110 20.02 9.00 -8.39
CA GLY A 110 19.91 10.44 -8.63
C GLY A 110 18.48 11.00 -8.64
N ALA A 111 17.53 10.30 -8.06
CA ALA A 111 16.11 10.64 -8.05
C ALA A 111 15.76 11.56 -6.86
N LYS A 112 14.82 12.49 -7.08
CA LYS A 112 14.42 13.47 -6.05
C LYS A 112 13.40 12.92 -5.04
N SER A 113 12.62 11.93 -5.46
CA SER A 113 11.56 11.34 -4.65
C SER A 113 11.22 9.95 -5.15
N GLY A 114 10.72 9.12 -4.23
CA GLY A 114 10.16 7.81 -4.51
C GLY A 114 8.90 7.61 -3.68
N TYR A 115 8.29 6.45 -3.83
CA TYR A 115 7.07 6.06 -3.15
C TYR A 115 7.27 4.72 -2.48
N LEU A 116 6.88 4.64 -1.21
CA LEU A 116 6.80 3.42 -0.46
C LEU A 116 5.35 2.97 -0.47
N ILE A 117 5.10 1.73 -0.86
CA ILE A 117 3.76 1.19 -0.98
C ILE A 117 3.47 0.25 0.16
N VAL A 118 2.37 0.52 0.87
CA VAL A 118 1.92 -0.28 1.99
C VAL A 118 0.61 -0.95 1.60
N ARG A 119 0.51 -2.24 1.87
CA ARG A 119 -0.75 -2.97 1.78
C ARG A 119 -1.31 -3.14 3.17
N LYS A 120 -2.60 -2.84 3.31
CA LYS A 120 -3.38 -3.05 4.53
C LYS A 120 -4.52 -4.01 4.26
N VAL A 121 -4.72 -4.99 5.13
CA VAL A 121 -5.84 -5.92 5.06
C VAL A 121 -6.69 -5.75 6.31
N THR A 122 -7.95 -5.41 6.11
CA THR A 122 -8.93 -5.23 7.18
C THR A 122 -10.04 -6.28 7.06
N ALA A 123 -10.44 -6.82 8.20
CA ALA A 123 -11.68 -7.58 8.32
C ALA A 123 -12.84 -6.62 8.51
N LEU A 124 -13.88 -6.84 7.72
CA LEU A 124 -15.21 -6.25 7.85
C LEU A 124 -16.18 -7.39 8.15
N SER A 125 -17.36 -7.07 8.70
CA SER A 125 -18.38 -8.09 8.94
C SER A 125 -18.69 -8.86 7.65
N GLY A 126 -18.28 -10.14 7.61
CA GLY A 126 -18.46 -11.04 6.46
C GLY A 126 -17.54 -10.83 5.25
N SER A 127 -16.52 -9.96 5.31
CA SER A 127 -15.61 -9.75 4.17
C SER A 127 -14.19 -9.30 4.57
N LEU A 128 -13.24 -9.49 3.65
CA LEU A 128 -11.89 -8.92 3.75
C LEU A 128 -11.76 -7.77 2.76
N LYS A 129 -11.23 -6.64 3.22
CA LYS A 129 -10.87 -5.51 2.37
C LYS A 129 -9.36 -5.40 2.31
N THR A 130 -8.82 -5.27 1.10
CA THR A 130 -7.41 -4.92 0.88
C THR A 130 -7.35 -3.48 0.42
N GLU A 131 -6.50 -2.68 1.06
CA GLU A 131 -6.21 -1.29 0.74
C GLU A 131 -4.74 -1.16 0.40
N ILE A 132 -4.41 -0.26 -0.51
CA ILE A 132 -3.04 0.08 -0.89
C ILE A 132 -2.84 1.57 -0.58
N GLU A 133 -1.81 1.87 0.18
CA GLU A 133 -1.43 3.22 0.58
C GLU A 133 -0.08 3.59 -0.05
N GLY A 134 0.02 4.81 -0.56
CA GLY A 134 1.25 5.37 -1.11
C GLY A 134 1.86 6.39 -0.17
N TYR A 135 3.17 6.30 0.04
CA TYR A 135 3.92 7.24 0.85
C TYR A 135 5.07 7.83 0.04
N LYS A 136 4.94 9.11 -0.33
CA LYS A 136 6.00 9.81 -1.02
C LYS A 136 7.15 10.12 -0.07
N VAL A 137 8.31 9.57 -0.36
CA VAL A 137 9.56 9.81 0.36
C VAL A 137 10.42 10.78 -0.43
N THR A 138 10.91 11.80 0.26
CA THR A 138 11.83 12.81 -0.27
C THR A 138 12.99 13.02 0.71
N LYS A 139 13.98 13.82 0.30
CA LYS A 139 15.03 14.30 1.21
C LYS A 139 14.49 15.10 2.41
N ARG A 140 13.32 15.74 2.26
CA ARG A 140 12.74 16.64 3.29
C ARG A 140 11.80 15.94 4.27
N GLY A 141 11.24 14.80 3.89
CA GLY A 141 10.21 14.14 4.69
C GLY A 141 9.47 13.06 3.93
N VAL A 142 8.50 12.48 4.64
CA VAL A 142 7.58 11.44 4.15
C VAL A 142 6.17 11.98 4.20
N TYR A 143 5.41 11.81 3.12
CA TYR A 143 4.08 12.37 2.96
C TYR A 143 3.11 11.29 2.51
N ASN A 144 1.91 11.26 3.09
CA ASN A 144 0.80 10.49 2.52
C ASN A 144 0.53 11.04 1.11
N SER A 145 0.51 10.16 0.11
CA SER A 145 0.19 10.53 -1.26
C SER A 145 -0.70 9.49 -1.90
N GLY A 146 -1.40 9.88 -2.98
CA GLY A 146 -1.98 8.90 -3.87
C GLY A 146 -0.91 7.95 -4.42
N LEU A 147 -1.35 6.82 -4.97
CA LEU A 147 -0.48 5.94 -5.73
C LEU A 147 0.06 6.71 -6.96
N PRO A 148 1.30 6.45 -7.38
CA PRO A 148 1.79 6.87 -8.69
C PRO A 148 0.78 6.55 -9.79
N GLU A 149 0.53 7.49 -10.70
CA GLU A 149 -0.42 7.34 -11.84
C GLU A 149 0.11 6.42 -12.96
N SER A 150 0.99 5.47 -12.64
CA SER A 150 1.44 4.46 -13.61
C SER A 150 0.48 3.26 -13.53
N ALA A 151 -0.26 3.02 -14.61
CA ALA A 151 -1.26 1.94 -14.67
C ALA A 151 -0.60 0.55 -14.55
N ASP A 152 0.58 0.41 -15.15
CA ASP A 152 1.39 -0.82 -15.08
C ASP A 152 1.91 -1.03 -13.65
N PHE A 153 2.30 0.04 -12.96
CA PHE A 153 2.76 0.00 -11.58
C PHE A 153 1.71 -0.55 -10.59
N ILE A 154 0.45 -0.12 -10.69
CA ILE A 154 -0.61 -0.62 -9.80
C ILE A 154 -0.87 -2.11 -10.05
N LEU A 155 -0.85 -2.53 -11.32
CA LEU A 155 -1.02 -3.93 -11.70
C LEU A 155 0.15 -4.79 -11.24
N ASP A 156 1.38 -4.31 -11.32
CA ASP A 156 2.58 -5.03 -10.89
C ASP A 156 2.65 -5.17 -9.37
N VAL A 157 2.38 -4.10 -8.63
CA VAL A 157 2.24 -4.17 -7.16
C VAL A 157 1.14 -5.15 -6.76
N MET A 158 0.02 -5.18 -7.48
CA MET A 158 -1.05 -6.15 -7.24
C MET A 158 -0.65 -7.58 -7.63
N ARG A 159 0.11 -7.79 -8.72
CA ARG A 159 0.61 -9.07 -9.22
C ARG A 159 1.57 -9.72 -8.22
N PHE A 160 2.50 -8.94 -7.66
CA PHE A 160 3.46 -9.39 -6.66
C PHE A 160 2.91 -9.45 -5.24
N SER A 161 1.65 -9.04 -4.99
CA SER A 161 1.02 -9.05 -3.65
C SER A 161 0.72 -10.44 -3.06
N GLY A 162 1.32 -11.52 -3.59
CA GLY A 162 1.34 -12.87 -3.01
C GLY A 162 0.00 -13.61 -2.89
N ARG A 163 -1.14 -12.92 -3.01
CA ARG A 163 -2.48 -13.46 -2.72
C ARG A 163 -3.45 -13.43 -3.90
N ASN A 164 -3.04 -12.88 -5.05
CA ASN A 164 -3.86 -12.94 -6.27
C ASN A 164 -3.49 -14.18 -7.08
N LYS A 165 -4.00 -15.34 -6.65
CA LYS A 165 -3.74 -16.66 -7.27
C LYS A 165 -3.94 -16.67 -8.78
N ARG A 166 -4.87 -15.86 -9.29
CA ARG A 166 -5.18 -15.75 -10.72
C ARG A 166 -4.03 -15.10 -11.50
N LEU A 167 -3.43 -14.02 -10.99
CA LEU A 167 -2.33 -13.34 -11.65
C LEU A 167 -1.03 -14.13 -11.57
N GLN A 168 -0.79 -14.87 -10.48
CA GLN A 168 0.33 -15.80 -10.36
C GLN A 168 0.22 -16.96 -11.35
N GLN A 169 -0.99 -17.49 -11.57
CA GLN A 169 -1.23 -18.51 -12.61
C GLN A 169 -0.98 -17.96 -14.01
N ILE A 170 -1.43 -16.74 -14.31
CA ILE A 170 -1.20 -16.10 -15.61
C ILE A 170 0.31 -15.91 -15.84
N ASP A 171 1.05 -15.42 -14.86
CA ASP A 171 2.51 -15.24 -14.95
C ASP A 171 3.27 -16.57 -15.13
N ALA A 172 2.89 -17.60 -14.36
CA ALA A 172 3.47 -18.93 -14.49
C ALA A 172 3.19 -19.52 -15.89
N MET A 173 2.00 -19.29 -16.45
CA MET A 173 1.66 -19.70 -17.80
C MET A 173 2.44 -18.92 -18.86
N GLU A 174 2.57 -17.59 -18.73
CA GLU A 174 3.35 -16.76 -19.65
C GLU A 174 4.83 -17.17 -19.68
N LYS A 175 5.42 -17.47 -18.52
CA LYS A 175 6.79 -17.99 -18.41
C LYS A 175 6.93 -19.38 -19.01
N LEU A 176 5.94 -20.25 -18.81
CA LEU A 176 5.91 -21.58 -19.42
C LEU A 176 5.84 -21.48 -20.96
N PHE A 177 5.01 -20.60 -21.50
CA PHE A 177 4.88 -20.41 -22.95
C PHE A 177 6.17 -19.88 -23.57
N ARG A 178 6.84 -18.89 -22.95
CA ARG A 178 8.16 -18.44 -23.45
C ARG A 178 9.21 -19.54 -23.40
N PHE A 179 9.24 -20.32 -22.32
CA PHE A 179 10.18 -21.43 -22.21
C PHE A 179 9.95 -22.50 -23.29
N ILE A 180 8.68 -22.81 -23.60
CA ILE A 180 8.33 -23.73 -24.68
C ILE A 180 8.76 -23.15 -26.04
N GLU A 181 8.47 -21.88 -26.32
CA GLU A 181 8.89 -21.21 -27.56
C GLU A 181 10.42 -21.16 -27.72
N GLU A 182 11.17 -20.96 -26.64
CA GLU A 182 12.64 -21.00 -26.64
C GLU A 182 13.15 -22.42 -26.91
N LYS A 183 12.52 -23.45 -26.32
CA LYS A 183 12.89 -24.85 -26.57
C LYS A 183 12.56 -25.34 -27.97
N GLU A 184 11.48 -24.86 -28.56
CA GLU A 184 11.11 -25.15 -29.96
C GLU A 184 12.07 -24.46 -30.94
N LYS A 185 12.52 -23.23 -30.66
CA LYS A 185 13.53 -22.55 -31.49
C LYS A 185 14.92 -23.21 -31.43
N ASP A 186 15.31 -23.73 -30.26
CA ASP A 186 16.59 -24.44 -30.11
C ASP A 186 16.60 -25.81 -30.81
N THR A 187 15.43 -26.42 -31.02
CA THR A 187 15.32 -27.73 -31.68
C THR A 187 15.29 -27.64 -33.21
N ASP A 188 14.77 -26.54 -33.76
CA ASP A 188 14.79 -26.28 -35.22
C ASP A 188 16.17 -25.89 -35.78
N THR A 189 17.15 -25.57 -34.92
CA THR A 189 18.51 -25.22 -35.36
C THR A 189 19.47 -26.43 -35.38
N ALA A 190 19.04 -27.59 -34.87
CA ALA A 190 19.89 -28.78 -34.72
C ALA A 190 19.74 -29.83 -35.85
N GLU A 191 18.76 -29.70 -36.76
CA GLU A 191 18.55 -30.65 -37.88
C GLU A 191 18.92 -30.08 -39.26
N GLY A 192 19.71 -29.01 -39.32
CA GLY A 192 20.15 -28.36 -40.56
C GLY A 192 21.65 -28.40 -40.83
N GLY A 193 22.36 -29.46 -40.42
CA GLY A 193 23.81 -29.66 -40.63
C GLY A 193 24.12 -30.87 -41.49
#